data_AF-A0A819U5G0-F1
#
_entry.id   AF-A0A819U5G0-F1
#
_cell.length_a   1.000
_cell.length_b   1.000
_cell.length_c   1.000
_cell.angle_alpha   90.00
_cell.angle_beta   90.00
_cell.angle_gamma   90.00
#
_symmetry.space_group_name_H-M   'P 1'
#
loop_
_entity.id
_entity.type
_entity.pdbx_description
1 polymer ?
#
loop_
_entity_poly.entity_id
_entity_poly.type
_entity_poly.pdbx_seq_one_letter_code
_entity_poly.pdbx_strand_id
1 'polypeptide(L)'
;RERLHGQILFDGSPPPDSYKYMVGYVIQRDTICKTLTARENLMFSTNIRLPREVSYEERAERVTKIISDLELNSCADTRIGIEFIRGVFGDERKRTCIGMELVLAPKIFFLDEPTISLLFSRMIVTLSKSI
;
A
#
# COMPACT_ATOMS: atom_id res chain seq x y z
N ARG A 1 33.95 4.67 -9.77
CA ARG A 1 32.65 4.21 -9.25
C ARG A 1 32.94 3.41 -7.99
N GLU A 2 32.69 3.98 -6.82
CA GLU A 2 32.83 3.24 -5.56
C GLU A 2 31.80 2.11 -5.52
N ARG A 3 32.24 0.90 -5.20
CA ARG A 3 31.34 -0.23 -4.96
C ARG A 3 30.73 -0.06 -3.58
N LEU A 4 29.43 0.20 -3.54
CA LEU A 4 28.63 0.06 -2.33
C LEU A 4 28.80 -1.37 -1.78
N HIS A 5 29.21 -1.45 -0.53
CA HIS A 5 29.40 -2.70 0.21
C HIS A 5 28.67 -2.59 1.55
N GLY A 6 28.08 -3.70 1.99
CA GLY A 6 27.29 -3.77 3.22
C GLY A 6 26.55 -5.10 3.33
N GLN A 7 25.96 -5.36 4.49
CA GLN A 7 25.12 -6.53 4.76
C GLN A 7 23.74 -6.08 5.21
N ILE A 8 22.69 -6.76 4.71
CA ILE A 8 21.31 -6.56 5.16
C ILE A 8 20.94 -7.78 5.99
N LEU A 9 20.45 -7.55 7.21
CA LEU A 9 20.01 -8.59 8.12
C LEU A 9 18.53 -8.36 8.46
N PHE A 10 17.77 -9.45 8.51
CA PHE A 10 16.39 -9.52 8.99
C PHE A 10 16.40 -10.37 10.27
N ASP A 11 16.02 -9.77 11.41
CA ASP A 11 16.11 -10.41 12.73
C ASP A 11 17.49 -11.03 13.04
N GLY A 12 18.56 -10.34 12.62
CA GLY A 12 19.95 -10.76 12.85
C GLY A 12 20.49 -11.83 11.89
N SER A 13 19.67 -12.33 10.96
CA SER A 13 20.07 -13.32 9.94
C SER A 13 19.92 -12.76 8.51
N PRO A 14 20.55 -13.35 7.48
CA PRO A 14 20.28 -12.98 6.09
C PRO A 14 18.77 -13.11 5.76
N PRO A 15 18.19 -12.18 4.98
CA PRO A 15 16.77 -12.23 4.66
C PRO A 15 16.42 -13.51 3.88
N PRO A 16 15.32 -14.20 4.23
CA PRO A 16 14.85 -15.35 3.46
C PRO A 16 14.33 -14.92 2.08
N ASP A 17 14.25 -15.80 1.08
CA ASP A 17 13.78 -15.42 -0.27
C ASP A 17 12.38 -14.75 -0.29
N SER A 18 11.55 -15.08 0.71
CA SER A 18 10.22 -14.51 0.91
C SER A 18 10.22 -13.11 1.54
N TYR A 19 11.37 -12.52 1.89
CA TYR A 19 11.44 -11.23 2.58
C TYR A 19 10.71 -10.11 1.83
N LYS A 20 10.65 -10.18 0.50
CA LYS A 20 9.95 -9.21 -0.36
C LYS A 20 8.46 -9.11 -0.07
N TYR A 21 7.85 -10.17 0.46
CA TYR A 21 6.44 -10.18 0.87
C TYR A 21 6.24 -9.72 2.31
N MET A 22 7.32 -9.62 3.09
CA MET A 22 7.31 -9.16 4.48
C MET A 22 7.58 -7.67 4.59
N VAL A 23 7.95 -7.01 3.50
CA VAL A 23 8.33 -5.60 3.44
C VAL A 23 7.41 -4.86 2.49
N GLY A 24 6.75 -3.80 2.97
CA GLY A 24 6.05 -2.83 2.13
C GLY A 24 6.92 -1.59 1.92
N TYR A 25 6.96 -1.07 0.69
CA TYR A 25 7.75 0.12 0.35
C TYR A 25 6.89 1.10 -0.45
N VAL A 26 6.62 2.27 0.12
CA VAL A 26 5.87 3.33 -0.54
C VAL A 26 6.85 4.40 -1.00
N ILE A 27 7.01 4.52 -2.31
CA ILE A 27 7.83 5.57 -2.93
C ILE A 27 7.10 6.91 -2.97
N GLN A 28 7.87 8.00 -3.09
CA GLN A 28 7.35 9.37 -3.20
C GLN A 28 6.45 9.59 -4.45
N ARG A 29 6.68 8.85 -5.55
CA ARG A 29 5.88 8.96 -6.77
C ARG A 29 4.73 7.95 -6.75
N ASP A 30 3.51 8.41 -7.06
CA ASP A 30 2.34 7.54 -7.07
C ASP A 30 2.46 6.43 -8.14
N THR A 31 2.72 5.19 -7.72
CA THR A 31 2.63 3.97 -8.56
C THR A 31 1.19 3.46 -8.56
N ILE A 32 0.30 4.21 -9.21
CA ILE A 32 -1.13 3.91 -9.24
C ILE A 32 -1.70 4.06 -10.65
N CYS A 33 -2.63 3.18 -11.02
CA CYS A 33 -3.30 3.27 -12.30
C CYS A 33 -4.37 4.38 -12.24
N LYS A 34 -4.14 5.43 -13.02
CA LYS A 34 -4.95 6.65 -13.02
C LYS A 34 -6.36 6.48 -13.61
N THR A 35 -6.56 5.46 -14.45
CA THR A 35 -7.83 5.18 -15.13
C THR A 35 -8.78 4.30 -14.31
N LEU A 36 -8.24 3.58 -13.32
CA LEU A 36 -8.99 2.73 -12.40
C LEU A 36 -9.50 3.53 -11.19
N THR A 37 -10.50 3.00 -10.50
CA THR A 37 -10.95 3.49 -9.19
C THR A 37 -9.95 3.14 -8.08
N ALA A 38 -10.11 3.75 -6.91
CA ALA A 38 -9.30 3.38 -5.75
C ALA A 38 -9.48 1.90 -5.37
N ARG A 39 -10.74 1.42 -5.34
CA ARG A 39 -11.07 0.01 -5.07
C ARG A 39 -10.49 -0.93 -6.13
N GLU A 40 -10.56 -0.57 -7.40
CA GLU A 40 -10.00 -1.37 -8.49
C GLU A 40 -8.47 -1.50 -8.38
N ASN A 41 -7.77 -0.40 -8.05
CA ASN A 41 -6.32 -0.45 -7.81
C ASN A 41 -5.96 -1.37 -6.63
N LEU A 42 -6.72 -1.29 -5.53
CA LEU A 42 -6.53 -2.16 -4.38
C LEU A 42 -6.80 -3.63 -4.72
N MET A 43 -7.92 -3.94 -5.40
CA MET A 43 -8.24 -5.30 -5.84
C MET A 43 -7.19 -5.84 -6.82
N PHE A 44 -6.73 -5.03 -7.76
CA PHE A 44 -5.68 -5.42 -8.71
C PHE A 44 -4.38 -5.78 -7.99
N SER A 45 -3.96 -4.93 -7.04
CA SER A 45 -2.82 -5.17 -6.16
C SER A 45 -2.96 -6.50 -5.40
N THR A 46 -4.11 -6.70 -4.76
CA THR A 46 -4.43 -7.91 -3.99
C THR A 46 -4.39 -9.17 -4.86
N ASN A 47 -4.98 -9.14 -6.05
CA ASN A 47 -5.07 -10.30 -6.95
C ASN A 47 -3.71 -10.75 -7.50
N ILE A 48 -2.77 -9.81 -7.68
CA ILE A 48 -1.44 -10.13 -8.19
C ILE A 48 -0.51 -10.62 -7.08
N ARG A 49 -0.63 -10.03 -5.89
CA ARG A 49 0.34 -10.24 -4.83
C ARG A 49 -0.05 -11.32 -3.82
N LEU A 50 -1.33 -11.61 -3.62
CA LEU A 50 -1.76 -12.68 -2.74
C LEU A 50 -1.68 -14.06 -3.42
N PRO A 51 -1.44 -15.14 -2.65
CA PRO A 51 -1.48 -16.50 -3.15
C PRO A 51 -2.82 -16.84 -3.84
N ARG A 52 -2.79 -17.81 -4.76
CA ARG A 52 -3.97 -18.19 -5.54
C ARG A 52 -5.04 -18.86 -4.69
N GLU A 53 -4.63 -19.48 -3.59
CA GLU A 53 -5.43 -20.20 -2.60
C GLU A 53 -6.39 -19.28 -1.84
N VAL A 54 -6.08 -17.98 -1.76
CA VAL A 54 -6.96 -16.98 -1.14
C VAL A 54 -8.21 -16.81 -2.01
N SER A 55 -9.40 -16.96 -1.42
CA SER A 55 -10.66 -16.83 -2.15
C SER A 55 -10.91 -15.40 -2.61
N TYR A 56 -11.79 -15.22 -3.60
CA TYR A 56 -12.17 -13.88 -4.04
C TYR A 56 -12.84 -13.08 -2.90
N GLU A 57 -13.64 -13.75 -2.08
CA GLU A 57 -14.33 -13.19 -0.92
C GLU A 57 -13.34 -12.67 0.12
N GLU A 58 -12.30 -13.47 0.45
CA GLU A 58 -11.27 -13.04 1.40
C GLU A 58 -10.45 -11.86 0.83
N ARG A 59 -10.16 -11.86 -0.48
CA ARG A 59 -9.51 -10.72 -1.14
C ARG A 59 -10.36 -9.45 -1.05
N ALA A 60 -11.66 -9.55 -1.31
CA ALA A 60 -12.60 -8.44 -1.27
C ALA A 60 -12.81 -7.92 0.16
N GLU A 61 -12.83 -8.80 1.16
CA GLU A 61 -12.92 -8.45 2.57
C GLU A 61 -11.68 -7.66 3.02
N ARG A 62 -10.47 -8.14 2.67
CA ARG A 62 -9.22 -7.41 2.93
C ARG A 62 -9.20 -6.02 2.31
N VAL A 63 -9.63 -5.89 1.06
CA VAL A 63 -9.71 -4.58 0.39
C VAL A 63 -10.73 -3.67 1.06
N THR A 64 -11.88 -4.20 1.47
CA THR A 64 -12.91 -3.44 2.18
C THR A 64 -12.39 -2.94 3.53
N LYS A 65 -11.68 -3.79 4.28
CA LYS A 65 -11.02 -3.40 5.52
C LYS A 65 -10.02 -2.26 5.30
N ILE A 66 -9.15 -2.37 4.30
CA ILE A 66 -8.17 -1.32 3.97
C ILE A 66 -8.84 0.00 3.57
N ILE A 67 -9.92 -0.06 2.80
CA ILE A 67 -10.69 1.15 2.44
C ILE A 67 -11.24 1.83 3.69
N SER A 68 -11.72 1.04 4.66
CA SER A 68 -12.21 1.57 5.94
C SER A 68 -11.08 2.15 6.78
N ASP A 69 -10.00 1.39 6.99
CA ASP A 69 -8.88 1.78 7.85
C ASP A 69 -8.12 3.01 7.33
N LEU A 70 -8.14 3.24 6.02
CA LEU A 70 -7.53 4.41 5.38
C LEU A 70 -8.52 5.55 5.11
N GLU A 71 -9.75 5.45 5.60
CA GLU A 71 -10.80 6.46 5.42
C GLU A 71 -11.03 6.81 3.94
N LEU A 72 -11.02 5.80 3.06
CA LEU A 72 -11.21 5.93 1.60
C LEU A 72 -12.66 5.69 1.16
N ASN A 73 -13.60 5.46 2.09
CA ASN A 73 -14.99 5.11 1.78
C ASN A 73 -15.67 6.09 0.80
N SER A 74 -15.42 7.40 0.94
CA SER A 74 -16.00 8.43 0.08
C SER A 74 -15.47 8.43 -1.35
N CYS A 75 -14.25 7.92 -1.57
CA CYS A 75 -13.57 7.96 -2.86
C CYS A 75 -13.28 6.56 -3.43
N ALA A 76 -13.70 5.48 -2.76
CA ALA A 76 -13.40 4.10 -3.11
C ALA A 76 -13.77 3.76 -4.57
N ASP A 77 -14.92 4.23 -5.00
CA ASP A 77 -15.48 3.97 -6.33
C ASP A 77 -15.27 5.16 -7.29
N THR A 78 -14.43 6.13 -6.90
CA THR A 78 -14.02 7.26 -7.74
C THR A 78 -12.71 6.92 -8.45
N ARG A 79 -12.61 7.28 -9.74
CA ARG A 79 -11.37 7.14 -10.53
C ARG A 79 -10.26 7.98 -9.93
N ILE A 80 -9.03 7.46 -9.95
CA ILE A 80 -7.86 8.19 -9.47
C ILE A 80 -7.64 9.49 -10.26
N GLY A 81 -7.92 9.48 -11.56
CA GLY A 81 -7.89 10.67 -12.41
C GLY A 81 -6.56 10.87 -13.11
N ILE A 82 -6.63 11.45 -14.30
CA ILE A 82 -5.48 11.86 -15.13
C ILE A 82 -5.40 13.39 -15.13
N GLU A 83 -4.32 13.99 -15.65
CA GLU A 83 -4.13 15.45 -15.63
C GLU A 83 -5.31 16.26 -16.18
N PHE A 84 -6.04 15.69 -17.15
CA PHE A 84 -7.17 16.34 -17.82
C PHE A 84 -8.55 15.96 -17.25
N ILE A 85 -8.63 14.95 -16.37
CA ILE A 85 -9.89 14.46 -15.79
C ILE A 85 -9.73 14.41 -14.28
N ARG A 86 -10.46 15.28 -13.58
CA ARG A 86 -10.45 15.32 -12.12
C ARG A 86 -10.87 13.96 -11.55
N GLY A 87 -10.05 13.44 -10.64
CA GLY A 87 -10.32 12.23 -9.87
C GLY A 87 -10.22 12.49 -8.37
N VAL A 88 -9.73 11.51 -7.63
CA VAL A 88 -9.51 11.60 -6.18
C VAL A 88 -8.53 12.72 -5.82
N PHE A 89 -8.65 13.26 -4.61
CA PHE A 89 -7.73 14.27 -4.09
C PHE A 89 -6.33 13.68 -3.89
N GLY A 90 -5.29 14.53 -3.89
CA GLY A 90 -3.89 14.09 -3.73
C GLY A 90 -3.66 13.22 -2.49
N ASP A 91 -4.28 13.57 -1.37
CA ASP A 91 -4.16 12.81 -0.11
C ASP A 91 -4.92 11.47 -0.16
N GLU A 92 -6.06 11.40 -0.84
CA GLU A 92 -6.78 10.15 -1.10
C GLU A 92 -5.96 9.22 -2.02
N ARG A 93 -5.31 9.80 -3.04
CA ARG A 93 -4.42 9.06 -3.94
C ARG A 93 -3.22 8.46 -3.19
N LYS A 94 -2.57 9.25 -2.33
CA LYS A 94 -1.47 8.78 -1.48
C LYS A 94 -1.92 7.67 -0.53
N ARG A 95 -3.07 7.83 0.13
CA ARG A 95 -3.67 6.78 0.99
C ARG A 95 -3.95 5.51 0.18
N THR A 96 -4.45 5.64 -1.05
CA THR A 96 -4.67 4.49 -1.93
C THR A 96 -3.35 3.76 -2.27
N CYS A 97 -2.27 4.49 -2.55
CA CYS A 97 -0.95 3.90 -2.79
C CYS A 97 -0.43 3.16 -1.54
N ILE A 98 -0.61 3.71 -0.35
CA ILE A 98 -0.30 3.02 0.91
C ILE A 98 -1.13 1.74 1.04
N GLY A 99 -2.44 1.83 0.79
CA GLY A 99 -3.35 0.69 0.85
C GLY A 99 -2.93 -0.44 -0.08
N MET A 100 -2.42 -0.12 -1.27
CA MET A 100 -1.90 -1.12 -2.21
C MET A 100 -0.74 -1.94 -1.63
N GLU A 101 0.12 -1.35 -0.80
CA GLU A 101 1.20 -2.08 -0.11
C GLU A 101 0.69 -2.82 1.14
N LEU A 102 -0.29 -2.26 1.84
CA LEU A 102 -0.87 -2.86 3.04
C LEU A 102 -1.73 -4.10 2.79
N VAL A 103 -2.17 -4.36 1.54
CA VAL A 103 -2.93 -5.60 1.20
C VAL A 103 -2.18 -6.88 1.57
N LEU A 104 -0.85 -6.81 1.63
CA LEU A 104 0.02 -7.92 2.00
C LEU A 104 0.23 -8.07 3.51
N ALA A 105 -0.27 -7.15 4.32
CA ALA A 105 0.03 -7.08 5.76
C ALA A 105 1.54 -7.23 6.04
N PRO A 106 2.41 -6.39 5.43
CA PRO A 106 3.85 -6.51 5.60
C PRO A 106 4.27 -6.26 7.06
N LYS A 107 5.30 -6.96 7.50
CA LYS A 107 5.88 -6.83 8.85
C LYS A 107 6.69 -5.54 9.03
N ILE A 108 7.34 -5.10 7.95
CA ILE A 108 8.15 -3.88 7.92
C ILE A 108 7.56 -2.96 6.85
N PHE A 109 7.35 -1.70 7.18
CA PHE A 109 6.79 -0.72 6.26
C PHE A 109 7.71 0.49 6.15
N PHE A 110 8.19 0.75 4.94
CA PHE A 110 9.05 1.87 4.62
C PHE A 110 8.28 2.92 3.84
N LEU A 111 8.51 4.18 4.17
CA LEU A 111 7.88 5.34 3.57
C LEU A 111 8.99 6.30 3.14
N ASP A 112 9.06 6.59 1.84
CA ASP A 112 10.04 7.51 1.28
C ASP A 112 9.48 8.95 1.25
N GLU A 113 10.24 9.89 1.81
CA GLU A 113 9.85 11.29 2.05
C GLU A 113 8.36 11.47 2.41
N PRO A 114 7.86 10.85 3.49
CA PRO A 114 6.47 11.01 3.83
C PRO A 114 6.30 12.46 4.29
N THR A 115 5.76 13.32 3.43
CA THR A 115 5.24 14.61 3.85
C THR A 115 3.94 14.31 4.59
N ILE A 116 4.10 13.86 5.83
CA ILE A 116 3.03 13.36 6.69
C ILE A 116 2.20 14.56 7.09
N SER A 117 1.06 14.78 6.43
CA SER A 117 0.00 15.54 7.08
C SER A 117 -0.36 14.81 8.37
N LEU A 118 -0.60 15.53 9.47
CA LEU A 118 -0.81 14.99 10.83
C LEU A 118 -1.80 13.80 10.89
N LEU A 119 -2.74 13.74 9.94
CA LEU A 119 -3.72 12.66 9.76
C LEU A 119 -3.06 11.33 9.37
N PHE A 120 -2.01 11.34 8.54
CA PHE A 120 -1.27 10.13 8.12
C PHE A 120 -0.54 9.44 9.27
N SER A 121 0.02 10.20 10.22
CA SER A 121 0.81 9.64 11.33
C SER A 121 -0.05 8.78 12.27
N ARG A 122 -1.30 9.21 12.55
CA ARG A 122 -2.23 8.47 13.43
C ARG A 122 -2.74 7.20 12.78
N MET A 123 -2.97 7.22 11.47
CA MET A 123 -3.43 6.07 10.69
C MET A 123 -2.39 4.96 10.66
N ILE A 124 -1.12 5.28 10.35
CA ILE A 124 -0.03 4.29 10.25
C ILE A 124 0.24 3.61 11.61
N VAL A 125 0.23 4.37 12.71
CA VAL A 125 0.45 3.82 14.06
C VAL A 125 -0.71 2.92 14.49
N THR A 126 -1.94 3.20 14.05
CA THR A 126 -3.11 2.35 14.35
C THR A 126 -3.03 1.05 13.56
N LEU A 127 -2.69 1.13 12.27
CA LEU A 127 -2.54 -0.03 11.40
C LEU A 127 -1.41 -0.97 11.86
N SER A 128 -0.28 -0.44 12.34
CA SER A 128 0.81 -1.28 12.86
C SER A 128 0.47 -2.01 14.17
N LYS A 129 -0.63 -1.64 14.85
CA LYS A 129 -1.09 -2.27 16.09
C LYS A 129 -2.23 -3.28 15.87
N SER A 130 -2.86 -3.24 14.69
CA SER A 130 -4.00 -4.08 14.33
C SER A 130 -3.65 -5.20 13.34
N ILE A 131 -2.39 -5.26 12.91
CA ILE A 131 -1.74 -6.34 12.15
C ILE A 131 -0.82 -7.08 13.12
#